data_AF-A0A938S127-F1
#
_entry.id   AF-A0A938S127-F1
#
_cell.length_a   1.000
_cell.length_b   1.000
_cell.length_c   1.000
_cell.angle_alpha   90.00
_cell.angle_beta   90.00
_cell.angle_gamma   90.00
#
_symmetry.space_group_name_H-M   'P 1'
#
loop_
_entity.id
_entity.type
_entity.pdbx_description
1 polymer ?
#
loop_
_entity_poly.entity_id
_entity_poly.type
_entity_poly.pdbx_seq_one_letter_code
_entity_poly.pdbx_strand_id
1 'polypeptide(L)'
;MKSKAAVILGITAVALWATFLMGADPARRVPGQWEYGRYVASAGYYDWQEAQRRVQATNPTHFFERMGWPTGTEVNSPTGRVPALVLNYLGHQGWELVELAQDEVKRDVYWFKRPK
;
A
#
# COMPACT_ATOMS: atom_id res chain seq x y z
N MET A 1 -51.93 14.44 34.19
CA MET A 1 -51.63 13.07 33.71
C MET A 1 -50.71 13.09 32.47
N LYS A 2 -49.50 13.66 32.53
CA LYS A 2 -48.62 13.82 31.34
C LYS A 2 -47.24 13.12 31.46
N SER A 3 -46.91 12.46 32.57
CA SER A 3 -45.55 11.93 32.78
C SER A 3 -45.30 10.53 32.20
N LYS A 4 -46.32 9.68 32.04
CA LYS A 4 -46.12 8.29 31.59
C LYS A 4 -45.75 8.17 30.11
N ALA A 5 -46.27 9.05 29.25
CA ALA A 5 -45.99 9.05 27.82
C ALA A 5 -44.54 9.46 27.50
N ALA A 6 -43.97 10.40 28.27
CA ALA A 6 -42.60 10.86 28.07
C ALA A 6 -41.56 9.79 28.43
N VAL A 7 -41.83 8.99 29.47
CA VAL A 7 -40.94 7.89 29.89
C VAL A 7 -40.91 6.77 28.86
N ILE A 8 -42.07 6.42 28.27
CA ILE A 8 -42.15 5.38 27.23
C ILE A 8 -41.37 5.81 25.98
N LEU A 9 -41.54 7.05 25.53
CA LEU A 9 -40.81 7.58 24.38
C LEU A 9 -39.28 7.60 24.59
N GLY A 10 -38.83 7.91 25.80
CA GLY A 10 -37.41 7.88 26.15
C GLY A 10 -36.79 6.48 26.09
N ILE A 11 -37.50 5.47 26.61
CA ILE A 11 -37.03 4.07 26.61
C ILE A 11 -36.97 3.52 25.17
N THR A 12 -37.97 3.82 24.34
CA THR A 12 -37.99 3.37 22.94
C THR A 12 -36.88 4.00 22.13
N ALA A 13 -36.55 5.29 22.37
CA ALA A 13 -35.44 5.95 21.71
C ALA A 13 -34.09 5.31 22.06
N VAL A 14 -33.84 5.01 23.34
CA VAL A 14 -32.59 4.35 23.78
C VAL A 14 -32.48 2.93 23.23
N ALA A 15 -33.59 2.18 23.19
CA ALA A 15 -33.61 0.84 22.62
C ALA A 15 -33.32 0.82 21.11
N LEU A 16 -33.81 1.82 20.37
CA LEU A 16 -33.53 1.97 18.93
C LEU A 16 -32.06 2.34 18.65
N TRP A 17 -31.42 3.14 19.51
CA TRP A 17 -30.00 3.44 19.37
C TRP A 17 -29.10 2.23 19.67
N ALA A 18 -29.48 1.40 20.64
CA ALA A 18 -28.74 0.19 20.98
C ALA A 18 -28.73 -0.84 19.83
N THR A 19 -29.83 -0.97 19.08
CA THR A 19 -29.91 -1.90 17.94
C THR A 19 -29.07 -1.43 16.74
N PHE A 20 -28.93 -0.12 16.51
CA PHE A 20 -28.01 0.41 15.49
C PHE A 20 -26.53 0.12 15.79
N LEU A 21 -26.14 0.06 17.06
CA LEU A 21 -24.77 -0.26 17.47
C LEU A 21 -24.48 -1.77 17.43
N MET A 22 -25.51 -2.61 17.59
CA MET A 22 -25.38 -4.08 17.53
C MET A 22 -25.25 -4.63 16.10
N GLY A 23 -25.65 -3.86 15.08
CA GLY A 23 -25.52 -4.23 13.66
C GLY A 23 -24.18 -3.83 13.04
N ALA A 24 -23.31 -3.13 13.76
CA ALA A 24 -21.94 -2.89 13.33
C ALA A 24 -21.15 -4.19 13.51
N ASP A 25 -21.11 -4.99 12.44
CA ASP A 25 -20.19 -6.11 12.30
C ASP A 25 -18.80 -5.62 12.76
N PRO A 26 -18.17 -6.23 13.79
CA PRO A 26 -16.88 -5.75 14.26
C PRO A 26 -15.96 -5.69 13.06
N ALA A 27 -15.46 -4.50 12.73
CA ALA A 27 -14.54 -4.29 11.62
C ALA A 27 -13.52 -5.42 11.66
N ARG A 28 -13.59 -6.34 10.68
CA ARG A 28 -12.82 -7.58 10.70
C ARG A 28 -11.35 -7.19 10.86
N ARG A 29 -10.85 -7.25 12.09
CA ARG A 29 -9.43 -7.12 12.38
C ARG A 29 -8.82 -8.45 12.01
N VAL A 30 -8.77 -8.73 10.71
CA VAL A 30 -7.81 -9.71 10.22
C VAL A 30 -6.45 -9.10 10.60
N PRO A 31 -5.57 -9.78 11.33
CA PRO A 31 -4.18 -9.36 11.37
C PRO A 31 -3.73 -9.46 9.92
N GLY A 32 -3.76 -8.33 9.21
CA GLY A 32 -3.41 -8.28 7.80
C GLY A 32 -2.01 -8.85 7.69
N GLN A 33 -1.88 -10.01 7.07
CA GLN A 33 -0.55 -10.50 6.73
C GLN A 33 0.03 -9.45 5.80
N TRP A 34 1.13 -8.84 6.23
CA TRP A 34 1.81 -7.84 5.42
C TRP A 34 2.81 -8.54 4.52
N GLU A 35 2.78 -8.17 3.26
CA GLU A 35 3.86 -8.47 2.33
C GLU A 35 4.80 -7.27 2.27
N TYR A 36 6.11 -7.52 2.26
CA TYR A 36 7.14 -6.48 2.20
C TYR A 36 7.92 -6.62 0.90
N GLY A 37 8.26 -5.47 0.33
CA GLY A 37 9.02 -5.35 -0.91
C GLY A 37 10.14 -4.34 -0.76
N ARG A 38 11.27 -4.59 -1.40
CA ARG A 38 12.43 -3.71 -1.41
C ARG A 38 12.79 -3.38 -2.85
N TYR A 39 12.86 -2.10 -3.16
CA TYR A 39 13.37 -1.59 -4.42
C TYR A 39 14.72 -0.89 -4.17
N VAL A 40 15.73 -1.19 -5.00
CA VAL A 40 17.01 -0.49 -5.01
C VAL A 40 17.23 0.07 -6.41
N ALA A 41 17.55 1.36 -6.47
CA ALA A 41 17.86 2.06 -7.71
C ALA A 41 19.27 2.64 -7.67
N SER A 42 20.08 2.31 -8.66
CA SER A 42 21.37 2.95 -8.92
C SER A 42 21.64 2.97 -10.42
N ALA A 43 22.61 3.78 -10.85
CA ALA A 43 23.01 3.82 -12.25
C ALA A 43 23.47 2.42 -12.70
N GLY A 44 22.71 1.81 -13.61
CA GLY A 44 23.01 0.48 -14.12
C GLY A 44 22.61 -0.68 -13.20
N TYR A 45 21.84 -0.44 -12.13
CA TYR A 45 21.39 -1.47 -11.21
C TYR A 45 19.98 -1.18 -10.68
N TYR A 46 19.05 -2.07 -11.00
CA TYR A 46 17.66 -2.03 -10.55
C TYR A 46 17.29 -3.39 -9.97
N ASP A 47 16.85 -3.41 -8.73
CA ASP A 47 16.53 -4.63 -8.00
C ASP A 47 15.21 -4.43 -7.27
N TRP A 48 14.27 -5.33 -7.51
CA TRP A 48 13.04 -5.47 -6.76
C TRP A 48 13.04 -6.83 -6.09
N GLN A 49 12.76 -6.86 -4.79
CA GLN A 49 12.76 -8.08 -4.00
C GLN A 49 11.54 -8.14 -3.08
N GLU A 50 10.76 -9.19 -3.26
CA GLU A 50 9.67 -9.64 -2.39
C GLU A 50 10.11 -10.92 -1.63
N ALA A 51 9.23 -11.49 -0.81
CA ALA A 51 9.51 -12.75 -0.12
C ALA A 51 9.72 -13.94 -1.07
N GLN A 52 9.02 -13.97 -2.22
CA GLN A 52 9.03 -15.11 -3.15
C GLN A 52 9.56 -14.76 -4.55
N ARG A 53 9.76 -13.47 -4.84
CA ARG A 53 10.11 -12.99 -6.17
C ARG A 53 11.26 -12.00 -6.07
N ARG A 54 12.22 -12.12 -6.98
CA ARG A 54 13.27 -11.13 -7.18
C ARG A 54 13.38 -10.79 -8.66
N VAL A 55 13.43 -9.50 -8.97
CA VAL A 55 13.59 -8.99 -10.33
C VAL A 55 14.80 -8.07 -10.36
N GLN A 56 15.76 -8.40 -11.21
CA GLN A 56 16.99 -7.63 -11.40
C GLN A 56 17.17 -7.24 -12.85
N ALA A 57 17.71 -6.05 -13.09
CA ALA A 57 18.16 -5.62 -14.40
C ALA A 57 19.26 -4.56 -14.31
N THR A 58 20.02 -4.41 -15.39
CA THR A 58 21.10 -3.42 -15.53
C THR A 58 20.68 -2.16 -16.27
N ASN A 59 19.43 -2.09 -16.75
CA ASN A 59 18.86 -0.88 -17.33
C ASN A 59 17.36 -0.80 -16.99
N PRO A 60 16.76 0.40 -17.02
CA PRO A 60 15.38 0.59 -16.61
C PRO A 60 14.38 -0.11 -17.52
N THR A 61 14.56 -0.09 -18.83
CA THR A 61 13.62 -0.68 -19.79
C THR A 61 13.41 -2.17 -19.50
N HIS A 62 14.52 -2.91 -19.40
CA HIS A 62 14.48 -4.34 -19.07
C HIS A 62 13.96 -4.61 -17.66
N PHE A 63 14.20 -3.71 -16.68
CA PHE A 63 13.60 -3.82 -15.36
C PHE A 63 12.07 -3.78 -15.43
N PHE A 64 11.52 -2.78 -16.15
CA PHE A 64 10.08 -2.61 -16.30
C PHE A 64 9.44 -3.78 -17.06
N GLU A 65 10.08 -4.27 -18.13
CA GLU A 65 9.63 -5.46 -18.86
C GLU A 65 9.54 -6.69 -17.95
N ARG A 66 10.57 -6.95 -17.12
CA ARG A 66 10.59 -8.07 -16.18
C ARG A 66 9.59 -7.91 -15.03
N MET A 67 9.28 -6.67 -14.68
CA MET A 67 8.19 -6.37 -13.75
C MET A 67 6.80 -6.57 -14.37
N GLY A 68 6.72 -6.63 -15.71
CA GLY A 68 5.46 -6.73 -16.45
C GLY A 68 4.75 -5.39 -16.62
N TRP A 69 5.48 -4.27 -16.51
CA TRP A 69 4.92 -2.93 -16.64
C TRP A 69 5.03 -2.42 -18.08
N PRO A 70 4.02 -1.68 -18.60
CA PRO A 70 4.07 -1.10 -19.93
C PRO A 70 5.28 -0.16 -20.10
N THR A 71 6.11 -0.44 -21.11
CA THR A 71 7.31 0.35 -21.47
C THR A 71 7.07 1.32 -22.62
N GLY A 72 5.81 1.64 -22.92
CA GLY A 72 5.43 2.52 -24.05
C GLY A 72 5.99 3.94 -24.00
N THR A 73 6.74 4.30 -22.96
CA THR A 73 7.53 5.52 -22.85
C THR A 73 8.97 5.12 -22.56
N GLU A 74 9.93 5.66 -23.32
CA GLU A 74 11.36 5.40 -23.11
C GLU A 74 11.75 5.72 -21.65
N VAL A 75 12.07 4.67 -20.88
CA VAL A 75 12.38 4.79 -19.46
C VAL A 75 13.86 5.14 -19.31
N ASN A 76 14.16 6.44 -19.31
CA ASN A 76 15.55 6.91 -19.31
C ASN A 76 16.05 7.26 -17.90
N SER A 77 17.04 6.51 -17.40
CA SER A 77 17.64 6.67 -16.06
C SER A 77 18.24 8.06 -15.73
N PRO A 78 18.92 8.77 -16.64
CA PRO A 78 19.57 10.05 -16.36
C PRO A 78 18.59 11.15 -15.95
N THR A 79 17.30 10.98 -16.27
CA THR A 79 16.26 11.98 -16.01
C THR A 79 15.67 11.89 -14.60
N GLY A 80 16.07 10.90 -13.78
CA GLY A 80 15.51 10.67 -12.45
C GLY A 80 14.04 10.22 -12.45
N ARG A 81 13.46 9.90 -13.62
CA ARG A 81 12.06 9.50 -13.75
C ARG A 81 11.77 8.07 -13.31
N VAL A 82 12.81 7.23 -13.22
CA VAL A 82 12.65 5.79 -12.93
C VAL A 82 12.04 5.55 -11.54
N PRO A 83 12.55 6.14 -10.44
CA PRO A 83 11.92 5.99 -9.13
C PRO A 83 10.45 6.44 -9.12
N ALA A 84 10.12 7.58 -9.75
CA ALA A 84 8.74 8.07 -9.79
C ALA A 84 7.78 7.12 -10.53
N LEU A 85 8.21 6.56 -11.66
CA LEU A 85 7.42 5.58 -12.39
C LEU A 85 7.22 4.30 -11.57
N VAL A 86 8.27 3.79 -10.92
CA VAL A 86 8.18 2.62 -10.03
C VAL A 86 7.20 2.88 -8.89
N LEU A 87 7.30 4.03 -8.22
CA LEU A 87 6.40 4.43 -7.14
C LEU A 87 4.94 4.45 -7.60
N ASN A 88 4.67 5.02 -8.78
CA ASN A 88 3.32 5.05 -9.34
C ASN A 88 2.79 3.65 -9.64
N TYR A 89 3.56 2.80 -10.32
CA TYR A 89 3.14 1.44 -10.66
C TYR A 89 2.90 0.59 -9.41
N LEU A 90 3.81 0.66 -8.43
CA LEU A 90 3.67 -0.05 -7.17
C LEU A 90 2.45 0.46 -6.38
N GLY A 91 2.24 1.77 -6.33
CA GLY A 91 1.05 2.38 -5.71
C GLY A 91 -0.26 1.88 -6.32
N HIS A 92 -0.34 1.78 -7.65
CA HIS A 92 -1.50 1.19 -8.32
C HIS A 92 -1.72 -0.29 -8.00
N GLN A 93 -0.68 -1.01 -7.57
CA GLN A 93 -0.74 -2.41 -7.13
C GLN A 93 -0.98 -2.54 -5.61
N GLY A 94 -1.27 -1.43 -4.92
CA GLY A 94 -1.56 -1.42 -3.48
C GLY A 94 -0.32 -1.43 -2.58
N TRP A 95 0.87 -1.23 -3.15
CA TRP A 95 2.09 -1.06 -2.36
C TRP A 95 2.19 0.36 -1.80
N GLU A 96 2.47 0.43 -0.51
CA GLU A 96 2.69 1.67 0.23
C GLU A 96 4.18 1.82 0.54
N LEU A 97 4.75 2.97 0.19
CA LEU A 97 6.12 3.31 0.58
C LEU A 97 6.16 3.52 2.10
N VAL A 98 7.02 2.78 2.80
CA VAL A 98 7.19 2.88 4.26
C VAL A 98 8.46 3.59 4.67
N GLU A 99 9.53 3.44 3.89
CA GLU A 99 10.83 3.99 4.22
C GLU A 99 11.65 4.26 2.95
N LEU A 100 12.37 5.37 2.98
CA LEU A 100 13.45 5.69 2.04
C LEU A 100 14.74 5.77 2.84
N ALA A 101 15.69 4.89 2.52
CA ALA A 101 17.00 4.82 3.16
C ALA A 101 18.10 4.86 2.09
N GLN A 102 19.34 5.07 2.55
CA GLN A 102 20.52 4.84 1.73
C GLN A 102 21.31 3.67 2.31
N ASP A 103 21.78 2.78 1.45
CA ASP A 103 22.65 1.69 1.88
C ASP A 103 24.12 2.12 2.04
N GLU A 104 24.97 1.18 2.47
CA GLU A 104 26.40 1.41 2.72
C GLU A 104 27.17 1.94 1.50
N VAL A 105 26.66 1.70 0.29
CA VAL A 105 27.24 2.18 -0.98
C VAL A 105 26.46 3.34 -1.60
N LYS A 106 25.66 4.06 -0.79
CA LYS A 106 24.91 5.27 -1.17
C LYS A 106 23.88 5.05 -2.29
N ARG A 107 23.30 3.85 -2.38
CA ARG A 107 22.16 3.59 -3.27
C ARG A 107 20.86 3.92 -2.54
N ASP A 108 19.92 4.51 -3.25
CA ASP A 108 18.59 4.74 -2.71
C ASP A 108 17.83 3.42 -2.61
N VAL A 109 17.33 3.14 -1.41
CA VAL A 109 16.58 1.93 -1.06
C VAL A 109 15.19 2.35 -0.61
N TYR A 110 14.18 1.85 -1.31
CA TYR A 110 12.78 2.12 -1.06
C TYR A 110 12.14 0.84 -0.50
N TRP A 111 11.60 0.93 0.70
CA TRP A 111 10.90 -0.17 1.33
C TRP A 111 9.40 0.04 1.20
N PHE A 112 8.69 -1.04 0.88
CA PHE A 112 7.25 -1.03 0.68
C PHE A 112 6.58 -2.11 1.52
N LYS A 113 5.30 -1.90 1.81
CA LYS A 113 4.39 -2.92 2.33
C LYS A 113 3.09 -2.95 1.55
N ARG A 114 2.38 -4.07 1.56
CA ARG A 114 0.98 -4.14 1.17
C ARG A 114 0.23 -5.21 1.96
N PRO A 115 -1.10 -5.13 2.08
CA PRO A 115 -1.91 -6.25 2.54
C PRO A 115 -1.75 -7.44 1.58
N LYS A 116 -1.60 -8.65 2.13
CA LYS A 116 -1.58 -9.91 1.38
C LYS A 116 -2.99 -10.39 1.04
#